data_AF-A0A841LGD2-F1
#
_entry.id   AF-A0A841LGD2-F1
#
_cell.length_a   1.000
_cell.length_b   1.000
_cell.length_c   1.000
_cell.angle_alpha   90.00
_cell.angle_beta   90.00
_cell.angle_gamma   90.00
#
_symmetry.space_group_name_H-M   'P 1'
#
loop_
_entity.id
_entity.type
_entity.pdbx_description
1 polymer ?
#
loop_
_entity_poly.entity_id
_entity_poly.type
_entity_poly.pdbx_seq_one_letter_code
_entity_poly.pdbx_strand_id
1 'polypeptide(L)' 'MDDKRKKGGADRTRININEGYELDYWSNKFGVSKDKLKAAVDTVGTSADAVEDYLKK' A
#
# COMPACT_ATOMS: atom_id res chain seq x y z
N MET A 1 28.07 -13.44 3.22
CA MET A 1 27.03 -13.38 4.28
C MET A 1 25.89 -12.57 3.69
N ASP A 2 24.84 -13.25 3.24
CA ASP A 2 23.70 -12.61 2.59
C ASP A 2 22.98 -11.66 3.54
N ASP A 3 22.99 -10.37 3.21
CA ASP A 3 22.21 -9.33 3.87
C ASP A 3 20.71 -9.60 3.69
N LYS A 4 20.14 -10.46 4.54
CA LYS A 4 18.69 -10.73 4.65
C LYS A 4 17.89 -9.50 5.12
N ARG A 5 18.50 -8.32 5.23
CA ARG A 5 17.83 -7.04 5.52
C ARG A 5 17.26 -6.34 4.29
N LYS A 6 17.46 -6.88 3.07
CA LYS A 6 16.83 -6.36 1.84
C LYS A 6 15.48 -7.00 1.48
N LYS A 7 14.86 -7.78 2.38
CA LYS A 7 13.54 -8.39 2.08
C LYS A 7 12.33 -7.46 2.29
N GLY A 8 12.52 -6.27 2.86
CA GLY A 8 11.40 -5.34 3.13
C GLY A 8 11.10 -4.34 2.01
N GLY A 9 12.00 -4.19 1.02
CA GLY A 9 12.03 -3.04 0.12
C GLY A 9 12.05 -3.32 -1.39
N ALA A 10 12.00 -4.58 -1.83
CA ALA A 10 11.88 -4.88 -3.25
C ALA A 10 10.38 -4.98 -3.61
N ASP A 11 9.84 -3.85 -4.06
CA ASP A 11 8.61 -3.77 -4.86
C ASP A 11 7.36 -4.33 -4.19
N ARG A 12 6.87 -3.65 -3.13
CA ARG A 12 5.46 -3.82 -2.73
C ARG A 12 4.57 -3.24 -3.83
N THR A 13 4.28 -4.05 -4.84
CA THR A 13 3.39 -3.72 -5.95
C THR A 13 1.92 -3.80 -5.56
N ARG A 14 1.63 -4.43 -4.41
CA ARG A 14 0.28 -4.66 -3.91
C ARG A 14 0.10 -4.19 -2.47
N ILE A 15 -1.12 -3.81 -2.16
CA ILE A 15 -1.60 -3.35 -0.87
C ILE A 15 -2.51 -4.43 -0.29
N ASN A 16 -2.11 -5.00 0.84
CA ASN A 16 -3.02 -5.88 1.58
C ASN A 16 -3.78 -5.09 2.65
N ILE A 17 -5.03 -4.76 2.37
CA ILE A 17 -5.89 -4.05 3.32
C ILE A 17 -6.38 -4.90 4.49
N ASN A 18 -6.17 -6.23 4.43
CA ASN A 18 -6.52 -7.15 5.51
C ASN A 18 -5.43 -7.24 6.58
N GLU A 19 -4.19 -6.83 6.24
CA GLU A 19 -3.10 -6.77 7.20
C GLU A 19 -3.03 -5.37 7.81
N GLY A 20 -3.31 -5.25 9.11
CA GLY A 20 -3.40 -3.95 9.79
C GLY A 20 -2.12 -3.12 9.71
N TYR A 21 -0.96 -3.77 9.69
CA TYR A 21 0.34 -3.11 9.53
C TYR A 21 0.55 -2.57 8.11
N GLU A 22 0.17 -3.32 7.07
CA GLU A 22 0.22 -2.82 5.69
C GLU A 22 -0.74 -1.66 5.48
N LEU A 23 -1.97 -1.78 6.00
CA LEU A 23 -2.95 -0.71 5.92
C LEU A 23 -2.43 0.57 6.56
N ASP A 24 -1.81 0.47 7.74
CA ASP A 24 -1.19 1.60 8.42
C ASP A 24 -0.02 2.18 7.60
N TYR A 25 0.90 1.34 7.15
CA TYR A 25 2.04 1.74 6.33
C TYR A 25 1.61 2.48 5.06
N TRP A 26 0.66 1.94 4.31
CA TRP A 26 0.19 2.52 3.05
C TRP A 26 -0.65 3.78 3.27
N SER A 27 -1.47 3.82 4.33
CA SER A 27 -2.23 5.00 4.70
C SER A 27 -1.31 6.18 5.02
N ASN A 28 -0.23 5.93 5.79
CA ASN A 28 0.81 6.92 6.05
C ASN A 28 1.60 7.29 4.80
N LYS A 29 1.95 6.31 3.95
CA LYS A 29 2.73 6.55 2.72
C LYS A 29 2.00 7.44 1.72
N PHE A 30 0.70 7.25 1.55
CA PHE A 30 -0.13 8.10 0.68
C PHE A 30 -0.70 9.34 1.39
N GLY A 31 -0.54 9.44 2.72
CA GLY A 31 -1.10 10.54 3.50
C GLY A 31 -2.63 10.54 3.53
N VAL A 32 -3.26 9.37 3.50
CA VAL A 32 -4.73 9.22 3.50
C VAL A 32 -5.21 8.41 4.70
N SER A 33 -6.48 8.55 5.06
CA SER A 33 -7.09 7.70 6.08
C SER A 33 -7.17 6.23 5.62
N LYS A 34 -7.13 5.31 6.59
CA LYS A 34 -7.29 3.86 6.37
C LYS A 34 -8.55 3.49 5.58
N ASP A 35 -9.67 4.16 5.85
CA ASP A 35 -10.92 4.00 5.08
C ASP A 35 -10.77 4.44 3.62
N LYS A 36 -10.12 5.58 3.38
CA LYS A 36 -9.88 6.10 2.02
C LYS A 36 -8.97 5.17 1.23
N LEU A 37 -7.96 4.59 1.88
CA LEU A 37 -7.12 3.55 1.30
C LEU A 37 -7.93 2.30 0.93
N LYS A 38 -8.81 1.82 1.82
CA LYS A 38 -9.68 0.66 1.54
C LYS A 38 -10.61 0.94 0.36
N ALA A 39 -11.25 2.10 0.33
CA ALA A 39 -12.13 2.48 -0.77
C ALA A 39 -11.38 2.58 -2.11
N ALA A 40 -10.17 3.14 -2.11
CA ALA A 40 -9.33 3.18 -3.31
C ALA A 40 -8.95 1.77 -3.78
N VAL A 41 -8.54 0.89 -2.86
CA VAL A 41 -8.23 -0.52 -3.17
C VAL A 41 -9.44 -1.29 -3.67
N ASP A 42 -10.64 -1.02 -3.15
CA ASP A 42 -11.89 -1.62 -3.63
C ASP A 42 -12.23 -1.14 -5.07
N THR A 43 -11.93 0.12 -5.36
CA THR A 43 -12.22 0.74 -6.67
C THR A 43 -11.24 0.32 -7.77
N VAL A 44 -9.93 0.37 -7.50
CA VAL A 44 -8.88 0.13 -8.52
C VAL A 44 -8.13 -1.19 -8.34
N GLY A 45 -8.45 -1.94 -7.28
CA GLY A 45 -7.78 -3.17 -6.91
C GLY A 45 -6.60 -2.97 -5.97
N THR A 46 -5.96 -4.08 -5.62
CA THR A 46 -4.84 -4.10 -4.66
C THR A 46 -3.54 -3.53 -5.21
N SER A 47 -3.46 -3.04 -6.44
CA SER A 47 -2.21 -2.49 -7.00
C SER A 47 -1.87 -1.15 -6.37
N ALA A 48 -0.67 -1.04 -5.80
CA ALA A 48 -0.24 0.19 -5.13
C ALA A 48 -0.13 1.39 -6.08
N ASP A 49 0.34 1.16 -7.30
CA ASP A 49 0.45 2.18 -8.36
C ASP A 49 -0.92 2.73 -8.76
N ALA A 50 -1.89 1.84 -9.04
CA ALA A 50 -3.25 2.24 -9.39
C ALA A 50 -3.94 2.99 -8.24
N VAL A 51 -3.70 2.58 -6.99
CA VAL A 51 -4.24 3.25 -5.80
C VAL A 51 -3.62 4.63 -5.64
N GLU A 52 -2.31 4.76 -5.85
CA GLU A 52 -1.63 6.04 -5.80
C GLU A 52 -2.13 7.01 -6.88
N ASP A 53 -2.28 6.53 -8.12
CA ASP A 53 -2.85 7.32 -9.23
C ASP A 53 -4.27 7.79 -8.91
N TYR A 54 -5.11 6.89 -8.40
CA TYR A 54 -6.48 7.22 -7.98
C TYR A 54 -6.52 8.26 -6.86
N LEU A 55 -5.59 8.20 -5.91
CA LEU A 55 -5.53 9.12 -4.77
C LEU A 55 -4.89 10.48 -5.09
N LYS A 56 -4.08 10.56 -6.16
CA LYS A 56 -3.46 11.81 -6.65
C LYS A 56 -4.41 12.67 -7.48
N LYS A 57 -5.56 12.12 -7.87
CA LYS A 57 -6.60 12.76 -8.66
C LYS A 57 -7.56 13.57 -7.78
#